data_AF-A0A5V4TPB0-F1
#
_entry.id   AF-A0A5V4TPB0-F1
#
_cell.length_a   1.000
_cell.length_b   1.000
_cell.length_c   1.000
_cell.angle_alpha   90.00
_cell.angle_beta   90.00
_cell.angle_gamma   90.00
#
_symmetry.space_group_name_H-M   'P 1'
#
loop_
_entity.id
_entity.type
_entity.pdbx_description
1 polymer ?
#
loop_
_entity_poly.entity_id
_entity_poly.type
_entity_poly.pdbx_seq_one_letter_code
_entity_poly.pdbx_strand_id
1 'polypeptide(L)'
;MRLFNWRRQAILHAMPVVKPDQIRTPWREFWRRFRRQHVALVAGGFVLALILVAIFARWLTPYDAENYFDYDSLNNGPSLQHWFGVDSLGRDIFSRVLVGAQISLAAGVFAVFIGAIIGTVLGLLAGYYEGWWDRFIMRICDV
;
A
#
# COMPACT_ATOMS: atom_id res chain seq x y z
N MET A 1 -14.68 -60.77 29.71
CA MET A 1 -15.27 -59.87 28.68
C MET A 1 -14.34 -58.68 28.42
N ARG A 2 -13.33 -58.83 27.55
CA ARG A 2 -12.38 -57.76 27.14
C ARG A 2 -11.93 -57.97 25.69
N LEU A 3 -12.87 -58.05 24.76
CA LEU A 3 -12.61 -58.14 23.33
C LEU A 3 -13.54 -57.15 22.64
N PHE A 4 -13.10 -55.89 22.51
CA PHE A 4 -13.63 -54.87 21.58
C PHE A 4 -12.98 -53.56 22.02
N ASN A 5 -11.89 -53.09 21.40
CA ASN A 5 -12.02 -52.02 20.40
C ASN A 5 -10.68 -51.71 19.72
N TRP A 6 -9.78 -52.69 19.58
CA TRP A 6 -8.47 -52.47 18.95
C TRP A 6 -8.59 -51.90 17.52
N ARG A 7 -9.59 -52.32 16.74
CA ARG A 7 -9.89 -51.73 15.42
C ARG A 7 -10.25 -50.24 15.50
N ARG A 8 -11.01 -49.82 16.51
CA ARG A 8 -11.38 -48.41 16.73
C ARG A 8 -10.15 -47.56 17.05
N GLN A 9 -9.25 -48.07 17.89
CA GLN A 9 -8.01 -47.38 18.23
C GLN A 9 -7.03 -47.32 17.06
N ALA A 10 -6.90 -48.38 16.26
CA ALA A 10 -6.05 -48.40 15.07
C ALA A 10 -6.53 -47.39 14.01
N ILE A 11 -7.85 -47.25 13.82
CA ILE A 11 -8.45 -46.26 12.92
C ILE A 11 -8.19 -44.84 13.42
N LEU A 12 -8.33 -44.57 14.72
CA LEU A 12 -8.05 -43.24 15.29
C LEU A 12 -6.58 -42.83 15.17
N HIS A 13 -5.64 -43.78 15.23
CA HIS A 13 -4.21 -43.52 15.03
C HIS A 13 -3.81 -43.44 13.54
N ALA A 14 -4.52 -44.12 12.64
CA ALA A 14 -4.30 -44.09 11.20
C ALA A 14 -4.99 -42.89 10.52
N MET A 15 -6.00 -42.31 11.17
CA MET A 15 -6.57 -41.03 10.77
C MET A 15 -5.47 -39.97 10.89
N PRO A 16 -5.17 -39.22 9.81
CA PRO A 16 -4.28 -38.08 9.90
C PRO A 16 -5.01 -37.02 10.73
N VAL A 17 -4.91 -37.13 12.05
CA VAL A 17 -5.28 -36.06 12.96
C VAL A 17 -4.47 -34.87 12.50
N VAL A 18 -5.15 -33.87 11.92
CA VAL A 18 -4.56 -32.61 11.49
C VAL A 18 -3.67 -32.16 12.63
N LYS A 19 -2.34 -32.18 12.42
CA LYS A 19 -1.38 -31.84 13.47
C LYS A 19 -1.76 -30.46 14.01
N PRO A 20 -2.17 -30.34 15.28
CA PRO A 20 -2.66 -29.08 15.83
C PRO A 20 -1.59 -27.97 15.80
N ASP A 21 -0.31 -28.33 15.67
CA ASP A 21 0.84 -27.41 15.56
C ASP A 21 0.94 -26.66 14.22
N GLN A 22 0.01 -26.87 13.28
CA GLN A 22 0.04 -26.20 11.97
C GLN A 22 -1.02 -25.12 11.78
N ILE A 23 -1.69 -24.65 12.84
CA ILE A 23 -2.49 -23.42 12.75
C ILE A 23 -1.53 -22.22 12.74
N ARG A 24 -0.93 -21.97 11.58
CA ARG A 24 -0.10 -20.78 11.36
C ARG A 24 -1.02 -19.59 11.18
N THR A 25 -0.82 -18.55 11.99
CA THR A 25 -1.61 -17.31 11.86
C THR A 25 -1.41 -16.73 10.45
N PRO A 26 -2.48 -16.20 9.81
CA PRO A 26 -2.39 -15.60 8.48
C PRO A 26 -1.27 -14.56 8.39
N TRP A 27 -1.06 -13.80 9.46
CA TRP A 27 -0.01 -12.79 9.59
C TRP A 27 1.41 -13.36 9.52
N ARG A 28 1.65 -14.49 10.20
CA ARG A 28 2.96 -15.15 10.23
C ARG A 28 3.30 -15.78 8.88
N GLU A 29 2.28 -16.28 8.18
CA GLU A 29 2.44 -16.81 6.82
C GLU A 29 2.70 -15.70 5.80
N PHE A 30 1.96 -14.58 5.88
CA PHE A 30 2.21 -13.39 5.08
C PHE A 30 3.64 -12.88 5.25
N TRP A 31 4.10 -12.66 6.50
CA TRP A 31 5.43 -12.12 6.77
C TRP A 31 6.56 -13.05 6.31
N ARG A 32 6.32 -14.36 6.33
CA ARG A 32 7.26 -15.35 5.79
C ARG A 32 7.36 -15.27 4.27
N ARG A 33 6.22 -15.16 3.57
CA ARG A 33 6.15 -15.06 2.10
C ARG A 33 6.73 -13.73 1.63
N PHE A 34 6.35 -12.63 2.29
CA PHE A 34 6.82 -11.29 1.99
C PHE A 34 8.35 -11.18 2.06
N ARG A 35 8.97 -11.70 3.14
CA ARG A 35 10.43 -11.72 3.28
C ARG A 35 11.17 -12.65 2.31
N ARG A 36 10.48 -13.63 1.73
CA ARG A 36 11.08 -14.49 0.69
C ARG A 36 11.06 -13.86 -0.70
N GLN A 37 10.24 -12.83 -0.92
CA GLN A 37 10.08 -12.20 -2.21
C GLN A 37 10.93 -10.92 -2.29
N HIS A 38 12.12 -11.02 -2.89
CA HIS A 38 13.07 -9.91 -3.02
C HIS A 38 12.44 -8.67 -3.67
N VAL A 39 11.62 -8.86 -4.71
CA VAL A 39 10.91 -7.77 -5.39
C VAL A 39 9.97 -7.02 -4.43
N ALA A 40 9.25 -7.75 -3.58
CA ALA A 40 8.33 -7.16 -2.62
C ALA A 40 9.08 -6.37 -1.54
N LEU A 41 10.24 -6.85 -1.10
CA LEU A 41 11.10 -6.15 -0.16
C LEU A 41 11.68 -4.86 -0.75
N VAL A 42 12.19 -4.90 -1.99
CA VAL A 42 12.75 -3.73 -2.67
C VAL A 42 11.66 -2.68 -2.91
N ALA A 43 10.52 -3.10 -3.46
CA ALA A 43 9.39 -2.19 -3.68
C ALA A 43 8.88 -1.59 -2.36
N GLY A 44 8.71 -2.40 -1.32
CA GLY A 44 8.29 -1.94 0.00
C GLY A 44 9.29 -0.97 0.63
N GLY A 45 10.59 -1.24 0.51
CA GLY A 45 11.65 -0.34 0.96
C GLY A 45 11.65 0.99 0.21
N PHE A 46 11.46 0.96 -1.11
CA PHE A 46 11.36 2.17 -1.93
C PHE A 46 10.14 3.03 -1.55
N VAL A 47 8.96 2.41 -1.41
CA VAL A 47 7.74 3.11 -0.96
C VAL A 47 7.95 3.70 0.43
N LEU A 48 8.56 2.95 1.35
CA LEU A 48 8.88 3.45 2.68
C LEU A 48 9.81 4.67 2.61
N ALA A 49 10.82 4.63 1.74
CA ALA A 49 11.72 5.77 1.52
C ALA A 49 10.96 7.00 1.03
N LEU A 50 10.05 6.86 0.06
CA LEU A 50 9.22 7.96 -0.43
C LEU A 50 8.32 8.54 0.67
N ILE A 51 7.74 7.68 1.51
CA ILE A 51 6.93 8.12 2.66
C ILE A 51 7.78 8.93 3.64
N LEU A 52 9.00 8.46 3.95
CA LEU A 52 9.91 9.17 4.82
C LEU A 52 10.30 10.52 4.23
N VAL A 53 10.70 10.57 2.95
CA VAL A 53 11.01 11.82 2.24
C VAL A 53 9.85 12.80 2.31
N ALA A 54 8.62 12.32 2.09
CA ALA A 54 7.44 13.17 2.17
C ALA A 54 7.19 13.67 3.60
N ILE A 55 7.24 12.83 4.63
CA ILE A 55 7.05 13.25 6.03
C ILE A 55 8.09 14.30 6.43
N PHE A 56 9.36 14.09 6.05
CA PHE A 56 10.46 14.99 6.36
C PHE A 56 10.64 16.11 5.32
N ALA A 57 9.77 16.22 4.30
CA ALA A 57 9.96 17.16 3.19
C ALA A 57 10.15 18.59 3.68
N ARG A 58 9.29 19.07 4.60
CA ARG A 58 9.37 20.42 5.18
C ARG A 58 10.68 20.71 5.91
N TRP A 59 11.38 19.69 6.39
CA TRP A 59 12.68 19.83 7.06
C TRP A 59 13.85 19.66 6.09
N LEU A 60 13.62 18.99 4.96
CA LEU A 60 14.61 18.71 3.93
C LEU A 60 14.66 19.81 2.85
N THR A 61 13.59 20.58 2.69
CA THR A 61 13.49 21.68 1.73
C THR A 61 14.45 22.82 2.09
N PRO A 62 15.36 23.24 1.20
CA PRO A 62 16.25 24.38 1.44
C PRO A 62 15.51 25.71 1.55
N TYR A 63 14.43 25.85 0.78
CA TYR A 63 13.60 27.06 0.70
C TYR A 63 12.12 26.75 0.95
N ASP A 64 11.37 27.72 1.44
CA ASP A 64 9.91 27.62 1.59
C ASP A 64 9.25 27.48 0.21
N ALA A 65 8.61 26.33 -0.05
CA ALA A 65 8.01 26.01 -1.34
C ALA A 65 6.84 26.94 -1.74
N GLU A 66 6.20 27.61 -0.78
CA GLU A 66 5.01 28.44 -1.00
C GLU A 66 5.32 29.94 -0.92
N ASN A 67 6.23 30.35 -0.03
CA ASN A 67 6.45 31.77 0.27
C ASN A 67 7.80 32.33 -0.18
N TYR A 68 8.72 31.50 -0.69
CA TYR A 68 10.02 31.96 -1.18
C TYR A 68 9.98 32.24 -2.69
N PHE A 69 10.44 33.44 -3.07
CA PHE A 69 10.54 33.89 -4.45
C PHE A 69 11.89 34.59 -4.69
N ASP A 70 12.68 34.06 -5.61
CA ASP A 70 13.94 34.62 -6.08
C ASP A 70 13.73 35.23 -7.48
N TYR A 71 13.49 36.54 -7.51
CA TYR A 71 13.20 37.28 -8.74
C TYR A 71 14.46 37.62 -9.56
N ASP A 72 15.65 37.47 -8.97
CA ASP A 72 16.91 37.75 -9.65
C ASP A 72 17.39 36.56 -10.50
N SER A 73 16.83 35.38 -10.25
CA SER A 73 17.23 34.11 -10.89
C SER A 73 16.10 33.43 -11.68
N LEU A 74 15.16 34.20 -12.21
CA LEU A 74 14.01 33.70 -12.97
C LEU A 74 14.42 32.79 -14.13
N ASN A 75 13.80 31.60 -14.20
CA ASN A 75 14.07 30.56 -15.21
C ASN A 75 15.54 30.10 -15.27
N ASN A 76 16.32 30.31 -14.21
CA ASN A 76 17.66 29.73 -14.15
C ASN A 76 17.60 28.21 -14.00
N GLY A 77 18.51 27.54 -14.72
CA GLY A 77 18.67 26.09 -14.65
C GLY A 77 19.24 25.59 -13.32
N PRO A 78 19.51 24.27 -13.22
CA PRO A 78 20.08 23.65 -12.03
C PRO A 78 21.37 24.34 -11.57
N SER A 79 21.44 24.71 -10.29
CA SER A 79 22.59 25.33 -9.66
C SER A 79 22.81 24.81 -8.23
N LEU A 80 23.96 25.10 -7.64
CA LEU A 80 24.23 24.72 -6.24
C LEU A 80 23.28 25.40 -5.24
N GLN A 81 22.76 26.57 -5.61
CA GLN A 81 21.75 27.30 -4.85
C GLN A 81 20.36 26.70 -5.08
N HIS A 82 19.98 26.48 -6.33
CA HIS A 82 18.70 25.88 -6.72
C HIS A 82 18.92 24.55 -7.42
N TRP A 83 18.83 23.45 -6.68
CA TRP A 83 19.26 22.12 -7.17
C TRP A 83 18.55 21.70 -8.46
N PHE A 84 17.26 22.02 -8.60
CA PHE A 84 16.48 21.75 -9.81
C PHE A 84 16.18 23.01 -10.64
N GLY A 85 16.76 24.15 -10.27
CA GLY A 85 16.50 25.44 -10.88
C GLY A 85 15.26 26.13 -10.33
N VAL A 86 14.94 27.25 -10.96
CA VAL A 86 13.90 28.18 -10.53
C VAL A 86 12.86 28.31 -11.63
N ASP A 87 11.59 28.35 -11.26
CA ASP A 87 10.51 28.54 -12.23
C ASP A 87 10.37 30.01 -12.69
N SER A 88 9.43 30.26 -13.60
CA SER A 88 9.16 31.59 -14.15
C SER A 88 8.63 32.60 -13.14
N LEU A 89 8.27 32.18 -11.93
CA LEU A 89 7.83 33.04 -10.84
C LEU A 89 8.90 33.23 -9.77
N GLY A 90 10.09 32.63 -9.92
CA GLY A 90 11.15 32.72 -8.91
C GLY A 90 11.09 31.64 -7.84
N ARG A 91 10.27 30.60 -8.00
CA ARG A 91 10.11 29.55 -6.98
C ARG A 91 11.10 28.41 -7.21
N ASP A 92 11.69 27.92 -6.13
CA ASP A 92 12.59 26.77 -6.16
C ASP A 92 11.84 25.47 -6.52
N ILE A 93 12.25 24.83 -7.61
CA ILE A 93 11.57 23.64 -8.13
C ILE A 93 11.79 22.43 -7.21
N PHE A 94 12.97 22.29 -6.61
CA PHE A 94 13.31 21.16 -5.74
C PHE A 94 12.42 21.11 -4.50
N SER A 95 12.31 22.23 -3.78
CA SER A 95 11.43 22.39 -2.63
C SER A 95 9.98 22.08 -2.98
N ARG A 96 9.49 22.54 -4.14
CA ARG A 96 8.12 22.28 -4.59
C ARG A 96 7.86 20.82 -4.92
N VAL A 97 8.84 20.11 -5.49
CA VAL A 97 8.73 18.67 -5.73
C VAL A 97 8.64 17.90 -4.41
N LEU A 98 9.47 18.24 -3.43
CA LEU A 98 9.46 17.57 -2.12
C LEU A 98 8.15 17.79 -1.37
N VAL A 99 7.67 19.03 -1.28
CA VAL A 99 6.39 19.34 -0.63
C VAL A 99 5.23 18.75 -1.44
N GLY A 100 5.30 18.78 -2.77
CA GLY A 100 4.33 18.15 -3.66
C GLY A 100 4.18 16.64 -3.42
N ALA A 101 5.27 15.95 -3.07
CA ALA A 101 5.23 14.52 -2.75
C ALA A 101 4.30 14.20 -1.56
N GLN A 102 4.18 15.09 -0.56
CA GLN A 102 3.21 14.93 0.53
C GLN A 102 1.77 14.90 0.02
N ILE A 103 1.44 15.84 -0.86
CA ILE A 103 0.11 16.00 -1.42
C ILE A 103 -0.23 14.79 -2.30
N SER A 104 0.70 14.36 -3.17
CA SER A 104 0.52 13.19 -4.03
C SER A 104 0.32 11.90 -3.24
N LEU A 105 1.12 11.67 -2.18
CA LEU A 105 0.96 10.50 -1.33
C LEU A 105 -0.36 10.52 -0.57
N ALA A 106 -0.73 11.66 0.01
CA ALA A 106 -2.00 11.79 0.71
C ALA A 106 -3.18 11.51 -0.25
N ALA A 107 -3.19 12.13 -1.42
CA ALA A 107 -4.22 11.92 -2.43
C ALA A 107 -4.31 10.45 -2.87
N GLY A 108 -3.16 9.79 -3.10
CA GLY A 108 -3.11 8.37 -3.45
C GLY A 108 -3.69 7.47 -2.36
N VAL A 109 -3.32 7.71 -1.09
CA VAL A 109 -3.86 6.94 0.05
C VAL A 109 -5.37 7.14 0.16
N PHE A 110 -5.87 8.37 0.07
CA PHE A 110 -7.31 8.64 0.13
C PHE A 110 -8.07 8.00 -1.03
N ALA A 111 -7.53 8.07 -2.26
CA ALA A 111 -8.14 7.44 -3.43
C ALA A 111 -8.29 5.92 -3.25
N VAL A 112 -7.22 5.25 -2.80
CA VAL A 112 -7.25 3.79 -2.54
C VAL A 112 -8.20 3.47 -1.40
N PHE A 113 -8.20 4.25 -0.32
CA PHE A 113 -9.05 4.00 0.84
C PHE A 113 -10.54 4.13 0.49
N ILE A 114 -10.92 5.20 -0.20
CA ILE A 114 -12.30 5.41 -0.66
C ILE A 114 -12.69 4.31 -1.65
N GLY A 115 -11.83 4.00 -2.61
CA GLY A 115 -12.05 2.91 -3.57
C GLY A 115 -12.21 1.56 -2.89
N ALA A 116 -11.42 1.27 -1.85
CA ALA A 116 -11.53 0.04 -1.08
C ALA A 116 -12.84 -0.04 -0.29
N ILE A 117 -13.30 1.05 0.31
CA ILE A 117 -14.60 1.09 1.00
C ILE A 117 -15.73 0.82 0.02
N ILE A 118 -15.79 1.59 -1.08
CA ILE A 118 -16.84 1.48 -2.08
C ILE A 118 -16.81 0.09 -2.71
N GLY A 119 -15.63 -0.38 -3.13
CA GLY A 119 -15.44 -1.70 -3.73
C GLY A 119 -15.81 -2.84 -2.78
N THR A 120 -15.49 -2.73 -1.49
CA THR A 120 -15.88 -3.73 -0.49
C THR A 120 -17.39 -3.76 -0.29
N VAL A 121 -18.05 -2.60 -0.18
CA VAL A 121 -19.51 -2.52 -0.03
C VAL A 121 -20.20 -3.13 -1.25
N LEU A 122 -19.80 -2.74 -2.46
CA LEU A 122 -20.37 -3.28 -3.70
C LEU A 122 -20.09 -4.79 -3.82
N GLY A 123 -18.87 -5.23 -3.50
CA GLY A 123 -18.50 -6.65 -3.52
C GLY A 123 -19.32 -7.49 -2.54
N LEU A 124 -19.58 -6.97 -1.33
CA LEU A 124 -20.44 -7.63 -0.35
C LEU A 124 -21.90 -7.67 -0.80
N LEU A 125 -22.43 -6.59 -1.39
CA LEU A 125 -23.79 -6.57 -1.92
C LEU A 125 -23.98 -7.58 -3.04
N ALA A 126 -23.04 -7.65 -3.99
CA ALA A 126 -23.06 -8.63 -5.08
C ALA A 126 -22.97 -10.07 -4.54
N GLY A 127 -22.06 -10.32 -3.60
CA GLY A 127 -21.84 -11.66 -3.03
C GLY A 127 -22.92 -12.15 -2.07
N TYR A 128 -23.65 -11.25 -1.40
CA TYR A 128 -24.69 -11.64 -0.43
C TYR A 128 -26.07 -11.80 -1.06
N TYR A 129 -26.49 -10.85 -1.90
CA TYR A 129 -27.88 -10.83 -2.39
C TYR A 129 -28.11 -11.74 -3.60
N GLU A 130 -27.06 -12.06 -4.36
CA GLU A 130 -27.12 -12.81 -5.63
C GLU A 130 -28.17 -12.26 -6.64
N GLY A 131 -28.08 -12.59 -7.93
CA GLY A 131 -29.12 -12.19 -8.91
C GLY A 131 -28.99 -10.78 -9.52
N TRP A 132 -29.95 -9.87 -9.28
CA TRP A 132 -30.04 -8.60 -10.05
C TRP A 132 -28.97 -7.57 -9.64
N TRP A 133 -28.65 -7.48 -8.34
CA TRP A 133 -27.59 -6.59 -7.84
C TRP A 133 -26.21 -7.00 -8.35
N ASP A 134 -25.93 -8.31 -8.35
CA ASP A 134 -24.69 -8.87 -8.91
C ASP A 134 -24.53 -8.52 -10.40
N ARG A 135 -25.57 -8.75 -11.22
CA ARG A 135 -25.56 -8.41 -12.65
C ARG A 135 -25.35 -6.92 -12.92
N PHE A 136 -25.92 -6.05 -12.10
CA PHE A 136 -25.78 -4.59 -12.27
C PHE A 136 -24.36 -4.14 -11.93
N ILE A 137 -23.82 -4.60 -10.80
CA ILE A 137 -22.47 -4.26 -10.34
C ILE A 137 -21.42 -4.77 -11.33
N MET A 138 -21.52 -6.04 -11.78
CA MET A 138 -20.61 -6.57 -12.79
C MET A 138 -20.68 -5.79 -14.11
N ARG A 139 -21.88 -5.34 -14.54
CA ARG A 139 -22.01 -4.54 -15.77
C ARG A 139 -21.30 -3.19 -15.68
N ILE A 140 -21.33 -2.55 -14.50
CA ILE A 140 -20.66 -1.27 -14.28
C ILE A 140 -19.15 -1.46 -14.25
N CYS A 141 -18.65 -2.57 -13.70
CA CYS A 141 -17.22 -2.85 -13.64
C CYS A 141 -16.59 -3.25 -14.99
N ASP A 142 -17.37 -3.79 -15.93
CA ASP A 142 -16.90 -4.24 -17.25
C ASP A 142 -16.79 -3.12 -18.31
N VAL A 143 -17.31 -1.91 -18.05
CA VAL A 143 -17.27 -0.74 -18.98
C VAL A 143 -16.03 0.10 -18.76
#